data_AF-A0AA39JB02-F1
#
_entry.id   AF-A0AA39JB02-F1
#
_cell.length_a   1.000
_cell.length_b   1.000
_cell.length_c   1.000
_cell.angle_alpha   90.00
_cell.angle_beta   90.00
_cell.angle_gamma   90.00
#
_symmetry.space_group_name_H-M   'P 1'
#
loop_
_entity.id
_entity.type
_entity.pdbx_description
1 polymer ?
#
loop_
_entity_poly.entity_id
_entity_poly.type
_entity_poly.pdbx_seq_one_letter_code
_entity_poly.pdbx_strand_id
1 'polypeptide(L)' 'FTVIDCNGIHSTQMHFCYCNREPDRVKQLMVMGLFPATTDLPATAFTFKVWK' A
#
# COMPACT_ATOMS: atom_id res chain seq x y z
N PHE A 1 -6.55 -5.45 -4.78
CA PHE A 1 -5.23 -4.81 -4.60
C PHE A 1 -4.25 -5.90 -4.19
N THR A 2 -3.03 -5.87 -4.72
CA THR A 2 -2.04 -6.92 -4.45
C THR A 2 -0.97 -6.40 -3.49
N VAL A 3 -0.74 -7.10 -2.39
CA VAL A 3 0.34 -6.78 -1.45
C VAL A 3 1.39 -7.88 -1.50
N ILE A 4 2.64 -7.51 -1.74
CA ILE A 4 3.79 -8.42 -1.76
C ILE A 4 4.55 -8.23 -0.44
N ASP A 5 4.56 -9.27 0.40
CA ASP A 5 5.32 -9.34 1.65
C ASP A 5 6.38 -10.44 1.55
N CYS A 6 7.36 -10.43 2.43
CA CYS A 6 8.34 -11.52 2.54
C CYS A 6 7.71 -12.89 2.79
N ASN A 7 6.49 -12.95 3.36
CA ASN A 7 5.77 -14.19 3.58
C ASN A 7 4.88 -14.65 2.41
N GLY A 8 4.78 -13.87 1.32
CA GLY A 8 3.99 -14.23 0.15
C GLY A 8 3.26 -13.06 -0.53
N ILE A 9 2.40 -13.42 -1.48
CA ILE A 9 1.59 -12.48 -2.26
C ILE A 9 0.13 -12.57 -1.81
N HIS A 10 -0.44 -11.43 -1.43
CA HIS A 10 -1.80 -11.32 -0.88
C HIS A 10 -2.68 -10.51 -1.82
N SER A 11 -3.75 -11.12 -2.34
CA SER A 11 -4.78 -10.39 -3.09
C SER A 11 -5.95 -10.10 -2.16
N THR A 12 -6.18 -8.84 -1.85
CA THR A 12 -7.24 -8.41 -0.93
C THR A 12 -7.97 -7.16 -1.42
N GLN A 13 -9.16 -6.93 -0.87
CA GLN A 13 -9.86 -5.67 -1.04
C GLN A 13 -9.16 -4.58 -0.22
N MET A 14 -8.93 -3.43 -0.86
CA MET A 14 -8.32 -2.28 -0.21
C MET A 14 -9.21 -1.07 -0.45
N HIS A 15 -9.59 -0.42 0.65
CA HIS A 15 -10.39 0.79 0.64
C HIS A 15 -9.50 1.96 1.01
N PHE A 16 -9.52 2.99 0.16
CA PHE A 16 -8.89 4.27 0.44
C PHE A 16 -9.89 5.16 1.17
N CYS A 17 -9.39 5.99 2.08
CA CYS A 17 -10.15 7.04 2.71
C CYS A 17 -10.44 8.14 1.68
N TYR A 18 -11.62 8.74 1.78
CA TYR A 18 -12.03 9.91 0.99
C TYR A 18 -12.64 11.00 1.90
N CYS A 19 -12.30 10.98 3.19
CA CYS A 19 -12.73 12.00 4.14
C CYS A 19 -12.11 13.37 3.81
N ASN A 20 -12.68 14.44 4.36
CA ASN A 20 -12.15 15.78 4.11
C ASN A 20 -10.71 15.92 4.67
N ARG A 21 -9.80 16.49 3.86
CA ARG A 21 -8.36 16.66 4.16
C ARG A 21 -7.54 15.37 4.27
N GLU A 22 -8.08 14.25 3.79
CA GLU A 22 -7.34 13.00 3.76
C GLU A 22 -6.20 13.09 2.70
N PRO A 23 -5.04 12.46 2.93
CA PRO A 23 -3.90 12.51 2.01
C PRO A 23 -4.10 11.61 0.78
N ASP A 24 -3.51 11.93 -0.38
CA ASP A 24 -3.68 11.08 -1.58
C ASP A 24 -3.38 9.58 -1.36
N ARG A 25 -3.88 8.73 -2.27
CA ARG A 25 -3.78 7.27 -2.18
C ARG A 25 -2.35 6.76 -1.93
N VAL A 26 -1.34 7.40 -2.50
CA VAL A 26 0.07 7.02 -2.33
C VAL A 26 0.51 7.29 -0.89
N LYS A 27 0.19 8.48 -0.37
CA LYS A 27 0.48 8.82 1.03
C LYS A 27 -0.26 7.93 2.01
N GLN A 28 -1.53 7.59 1.76
CA GLN A 28 -2.27 6.64 2.61
C GLN A 28 -1.54 5.29 2.69
N LEU A 29 -1.04 4.77 1.56
CA LEU A 29 -0.27 3.53 1.53
C LEU A 29 1.04 3.67 2.32
N MET A 30 1.80 4.74 2.08
CA MET A 30 3.09 4.96 2.74
C MET A 30 2.97 5.11 4.25
N VAL A 31 1.92 5.78 4.75
CA VAL A 31 1.61 5.87 6.20
C VAL A 31 1.32 4.50 6.81
N MET A 32 0.79 3.56 6.02
CA MET A 32 0.54 2.18 6.42
C MET A 32 1.76 1.25 6.21
N GLY A 33 2.92 1.78 5.81
CA GLY A 33 4.11 0.97 5.52
C GLY A 33 3.98 0.14 4.24
N LEU A 34 3.05 0.51 3.35
CA LEU A 34 2.84 -0.10 2.04
C LEU A 34 3.46 0.79 0.97
N PHE A 35 4.42 0.26 0.24
CA PHE A 35 5.18 1.00 -0.76
C PHE A 35 4.63 0.66 -2.15
N PRO A 36 3.91 1.57 -2.81
CA PRO A 36 3.25 1.26 -4.07
C PRO A 36 4.26 0.98 -5.19
N ALA A 37 3.90 0.07 -6.09
CA ALA A 37 4.68 -0.21 -7.29
C ALA A 37 4.67 0.96 -8.30
N THR A 38 3.57 1.73 -8.32
CA THR A 38 3.36 2.90 -9.18
C THR A 38 2.58 3.98 -8.42
N THR A 39 2.80 5.26 -8.74
CA THR A 39 2.21 6.38 -8.00
C THR A 39 0.84 6.82 -8.53
N ASP A 40 0.59 6.71 -9.83
CA ASP A 40 -0.60 7.34 -10.44
C ASP A 40 -1.90 6.57 -10.14
N LEU A 41 -1.84 5.24 -10.22
CA LEU A 41 -2.97 4.36 -9.92
C LEU A 41 -2.46 3.05 -9.30
N PRO A 42 -2.07 3.06 -8.02
CA PRO A 42 -1.49 1.89 -7.40
C PRO A 42 -2.50 0.75 -7.36
N ALA A 43 -2.12 -0.39 -7.93
CA ALA A 43 -2.83 -1.66 -7.84
C ALA A 43 -2.03 -2.71 -7.04
N THR A 44 -0.74 -2.43 -6.81
CA THR A 44 0.20 -3.29 -6.11
C THR A 44 1.05 -2.47 -5.13
N ALA A 45 1.33 -3.01 -3.95
CA ALA A 45 2.29 -2.45 -3.01
C ALA A 45 3.16 -3.53 -2.36
N PHE A 46 4.28 -3.10 -1.81
CA PHE A 46 5.25 -3.94 -1.12
C PHE A 46 5.31 -3.57 0.36
N THR A 47 5.58 -4.55 1.21
CA THR A 47 6.06 -4.32 2.58
C THR A 47 7.55 -4.62 2.63
N PHE A 48 8.26 -3.97 3.56
CA PHE A 48 9.67 -4.26 3.82
C PHE A 48 9.84 -4.76 5.25
N LYS A 49 10.50 -5.90 5.42
CA LYS A 49 10.99 -6.39 6.70
C LYS A 49 12.51 -6.37 6.68
N VAL A 50 13.10 -5.50 7.49
CA VAL A 50 14.53 -5.52 7.76
C VAL A 50 14.76 -6.59 8.82
N TRP A 51 15.45 -7.67 8.45
CA TRP A 51 15.86 -8.69 9.41
C TRP A 51 16.92 -8.07 10.33
N LYS A 52 16.72 -8.23 11.64
CA LYS A 52 17.69 -7.82 12.67
C LYS A 52 18.70 -8.93 12.92
#